data_AF-A0A7W5VD66-F1
#
_entry.id   AF-A0A7W5VD66-F1
#
_cell.length_a   1.000
_cell.length_b   1.000
_cell.length_c   1.000
_cell.angle_alpha   90.00
_cell.angle_beta   90.00
_cell.angle_gamma   90.00
#
_symmetry.space_group_name_H-M   'P 1'
#
loop_
_entity.id
_entity.type
_entity.pdbx_description
1 polymer ?
#
loop_
_entity_poly.entity_id
_entity_poly.type
_entity_poly.pdbx_seq_one_letter_code
_entity_poly.pdbx_strand_id
1 'polypeptide(L)'
;MTRYIDDMRAISEEHLQGGFFAGWPAAPSPEQHLAVLRGSYRAIVAMDESSGQAVGFVTMVSDGVLTAFVPWLEVLPAYQSRGIGSELMRRVLEGCERFYSVDLMCDEPLQPYYARLGMSPLTGMTLRNRAALS
;
A
#
# COMPACT_ATOMS: atom_id res chain seq x y z
N MET A 1 -15.06 13.31 -0.33
CA MET A 1 -14.09 13.42 -1.45
C MET A 1 -12.81 12.75 -0.97
N THR A 2 -12.04 12.13 -1.87
CA THR A 2 -10.82 11.41 -1.47
C THR A 2 -9.60 12.28 -1.70
N ARG A 3 -8.85 12.55 -0.63
CA ARG A 3 -7.57 13.27 -0.67
C ARG A 3 -6.42 12.28 -0.53
N TYR A 4 -5.32 12.49 -1.24
CA TYR A 4 -4.12 11.64 -1.15
C TYR A 4 -3.02 12.38 -0.42
N ILE A 5 -2.39 11.72 0.55
CA ILE A 5 -1.34 12.26 1.42
C ILE A 5 -0.10 11.39 1.28
N ASP A 6 1.04 12.01 0.99
CA ASP A 6 2.37 11.40 0.91
C ASP A 6 3.31 11.84 2.04
N ASP A 7 3.01 12.94 2.74
CA ASP A 7 3.68 13.34 3.97
C ASP A 7 3.12 12.60 5.19
N MET A 8 3.81 11.55 5.64
CA MET A 8 3.39 10.73 6.78
C MET A 8 3.47 11.45 8.13
N ARG A 9 3.97 12.69 8.19
CA ARG A 9 3.84 13.56 9.39
C ARG A 9 2.41 14.08 9.57
N ALA A 10 1.63 14.13 8.48
CA ALA A 10 0.22 14.52 8.52
C ALA A 10 -0.72 13.36 8.91
N ILE A 11 -0.19 12.15 9.08
CA ILE A 11 -0.95 10.97 9.49
C ILE A 11 -0.67 10.65 10.97
N SER A 12 -1.74 10.42 11.72
CA SER A 12 -1.74 9.92 13.10
C SER A 12 -2.50 8.60 13.17
N GLU A 13 -2.42 7.93 14.32
CA GLU A 13 -3.12 6.68 14.59
C GLU A 13 -4.65 6.84 14.53
N GLU A 14 -5.17 8.01 14.86
CA GLU A 14 -6.60 8.34 14.82
C GLU A 14 -7.18 8.25 13.41
N HIS A 15 -6.36 8.43 12.37
CA HIS A 15 -6.78 8.29 10.98
C HIS A 15 -6.85 6.82 10.53
N LEU A 16 -6.26 5.88 11.29
CA LEU A 16 -6.05 4.49 10.87
C LEU A 16 -7.03 3.50 11.52
N GLN A 17 -8.23 3.96 11.86
CA GLN A 17 -9.26 3.15 12.54
C GLN A 17 -10.19 2.39 11.57
N GLY A 18 -9.94 2.49 10.26
CA GLY A 18 -10.84 2.02 9.20
C GLY A 18 -10.95 0.50 9.00
N GLY A 19 -10.20 -0.31 9.77
CA GLY A 19 -10.26 -1.78 9.68
C GLY A 19 -9.51 -2.36 8.47
N PHE A 20 -8.24 -1.98 8.31
CA PHE A 20 -7.31 -2.55 7.33
C PHE A 20 -6.86 -3.98 7.69
N PHE A 21 -6.08 -4.59 6.81
CA PHE A 21 -5.50 -5.93 6.92
C PHE A 21 -6.55 -7.04 6.92
N ALA A 22 -7.57 -6.88 6.08
CA ALA A 22 -8.63 -7.88 5.95
C ALA A 22 -8.07 -9.27 5.61
N GLY A 23 -8.49 -10.29 6.36
CA GLY A 23 -8.04 -11.68 6.17
C GLY A 23 -6.70 -12.03 6.83
N TRP A 24 -6.05 -11.10 7.53
CA TRP A 24 -4.90 -11.43 8.37
C TRP A 24 -5.32 -12.15 9.65
N PRO A 25 -4.48 -13.05 10.21
CA PRO A 25 -4.79 -13.73 11.49
C PRO A 25 -5.02 -12.75 12.64
N ALA A 26 -4.27 -11.64 12.62
CA ALA A 26 -4.42 -10.49 13.48
C ALA A 26 -3.97 -9.24 12.71
N ALA A 27 -4.74 -8.16 12.82
CA ALA A 27 -4.40 -6.89 12.22
C ALA A 27 -3.34 -6.17 13.08
N PRO A 28 -2.31 -5.56 12.49
CA PRO A 28 -1.45 -4.61 13.18
C PRO A 28 -2.26 -3.52 13.90
N SER A 29 -1.77 -3.07 15.06
CA SER A 29 -2.35 -1.91 15.75
C SER A 29 -2.22 -0.65 14.88
N PRO A 30 -3.04 0.40 15.11
CA PRO A 30 -2.87 1.70 14.45
C PRO A 30 -1.45 2.27 14.59
N GLU A 31 -0.81 2.09 15.75
CA GLU A 31 0.58 2.47 16.01
C GLU A 31 1.55 1.70 15.09
N GLN A 32 1.42 0.37 15.01
CA GLN A 32 2.24 -0.45 14.12
C GLN A 32 2.03 -0.10 12.65
N HIS A 33 0.78 0.13 12.23
CA HIS A 33 0.46 0.55 10.87
C HIS A 33 1.12 1.90 10.55
N LEU A 34 1.00 2.89 11.45
CA LEU A 34 1.65 4.18 11.30
C LEU A 34 3.18 4.06 11.23
N ALA A 35 3.77 3.21 12.05
CA ALA A 35 5.21 2.95 12.03
C ALA A 35 5.65 2.37 10.67
N VAL A 36 4.88 1.46 10.07
CA VAL A 36 5.19 0.94 8.73
C VAL A 36 5.06 2.00 7.66
N LEU A 37 4.01 2.82 7.68
CA LEU A 37 3.86 3.94 6.74
C LEU A 37 5.07 4.89 6.80
N ARG A 38 5.53 5.23 8.01
CA ARG A 38 6.69 6.13 8.22
C ARG A 38 8.03 5.48 7.89
N GLY A 39 8.17 4.17 8.09
CA GLY A 39 9.39 3.42 7.81
C GLY A 39 9.55 3.00 6.35
N SER A 40 8.51 3.17 5.52
CA SER A 40 8.55 2.84 4.10
C SER A 40 9.39 3.86 3.33
N TYR A 41 10.04 3.40 2.25
CA TYR A 41 10.73 4.29 1.30
C TYR A 41 9.79 5.35 0.74
N ARG A 42 8.57 4.93 0.40
CA ARG A 42 7.43 5.80 0.10
C ARG A 42 6.15 5.19 0.66
N ALA A 43 5.24 6.04 1.09
CA ALA A 43 3.89 5.64 1.47
C ALA A 43 2.90 6.70 1.00
N ILE A 44 1.72 6.28 0.62
CA ILE A 44 0.63 7.18 0.22
C ILE A 44 -0.65 6.68 0.86
N VAL A 45 -1.39 7.60 1.48
CA VAL A 45 -2.65 7.33 2.15
C VAL A 45 -3.77 8.07 1.43
N ALA A 46 -4.83 7.35 1.07
CA ALA A 46 -6.09 7.91 0.62
C ALA A 46 -6.98 8.17 1.84
N MET A 47 -7.36 9.43 2.04
CA MET A 47 -8.20 9.91 3.13
C MET A 47 -9.60 10.22 2.60
N ASP A 48 -10.64 9.75 3.29
CA ASP A 48 -11.97 10.31 3.11
C ASP A 48 -12.12 11.58 3.95
N GLU A 49 -12.29 12.72 3.28
CA GLU A 49 -12.41 14.01 3.93
C GLU A 49 -13.66 14.15 4.79
N SER A 50 -14.71 13.37 4.52
CA SER A 50 -15.96 13.48 5.28
C SER A 50 -15.85 12.85 6.67
N SER A 51 -15.15 11.72 6.77
CA SER A 51 -14.91 11.02 8.03
C SER A 51 -13.57 11.39 8.69
N GLY A 52 -12.64 11.97 7.93
CA GLY A 52 -11.26 12.17 8.37
C GLY A 52 -10.48 10.87 8.53
N GLN A 53 -10.94 9.77 7.95
CA GLN A 53 -10.33 8.44 8.08
C GLN A 53 -9.55 8.05 6.82
N ALA A 54 -8.49 7.28 7.00
CA ALA A 54 -7.82 6.59 5.92
C ALA A 54 -8.74 5.49 5.37
N VAL A 55 -8.87 5.46 4.04
CA VAL A 55 -9.72 4.51 3.31
C VAL A 55 -8.95 3.66 2.31
N GLY A 56 -7.67 3.94 2.13
CA GLY A 56 -6.73 3.12 1.38
C GLY A 56 -5.30 3.58 1.62
N PHE A 57 -4.34 2.69 1.40
CA PHE A 57 -2.93 3.04 1.48
C PHE A 57 -2.11 2.16 0.54
N VAL A 58 -0.90 2.63 0.23
CA VAL A 58 0.13 1.85 -0.46
C VAL A 58 1.48 2.18 0.14
N THR A 59 2.36 1.17 0.23
CA THR A 59 3.74 1.33 0.69
C THR A 59 4.73 0.80 -0.33
N MET A 60 5.95 1.32 -0.27
CA MET A 60 7.09 0.87 -1.06
C MET A 60 8.32 0.78 -0.15
N VAL A 61 9.08 -0.31 -0.28
CA VAL A 61 10.40 -0.48 0.33
C VAL A 61 11.43 -0.47 -0.80
N SER A 62 12.58 0.14 -0.58
CA SER A 62 13.62 0.24 -1.62
C SER A 62 15.00 0.42 -0.99
N ASP A 63 16.03 0.01 -1.72
CA ASP A 63 17.43 0.35 -1.45
C ASP A 63 17.78 1.81 -1.84
N GLY A 64 16.86 2.53 -2.49
CA GLY A 64 17.04 3.90 -2.95
C GLY A 64 17.88 4.05 -4.22
N VAL A 65 18.37 2.95 -4.80
CA VAL A 65 19.32 2.94 -5.92
C VAL A 65 18.81 2.10 -7.10
N LEU A 66 18.52 0.82 -6.90
CA LEU A 66 18.23 -0.13 -7.98
C LEU A 66 16.88 -0.80 -7.85
N THR A 67 16.47 -1.21 -6.66
CA THR A 67 15.31 -2.09 -6.50
C THR A 67 14.29 -1.50 -5.54
N ALA A 68 13.02 -1.68 -5.87
CA ALA A 68 11.90 -1.37 -5.00
C ALA A 68 10.87 -2.51 -5.00
N PHE A 69 10.15 -2.64 -3.90
CA PHE A 69 9.07 -3.60 -3.75
C PHE A 69 7.85 -2.90 -3.16
N VAL A 70 6.66 -3.18 -3.69
CA VAL A 70 5.38 -2.68 -3.16
C VAL A 70 4.76 -3.80 -2.31
N PRO A 71 5.03 -3.86 -0.99
CA PRO A 71 4.53 -4.96 -0.17
C PRO A 71 3.03 -4.88 0.04
N TRP A 72 2.47 -3.68 0.23
CA TRP A 72 1.06 -3.50 0.60
C TRP A 72 0.38 -2.46 -0.29
N LEU A 73 -0.77 -2.84 -0.81
CA LEU A 73 -1.79 -1.98 -1.39
C LEU A 73 -3.13 -2.46 -0.84
N GLU A 74 -3.85 -1.60 -0.13
CA GLU A 74 -5.18 -1.93 0.38
C GLU A 74 -6.13 -0.75 0.22
N VAL A 75 -7.37 -1.06 -0.11
CA VAL A 75 -8.50 -0.12 -0.12
C VAL A 75 -9.63 -0.77 0.63
N LEU A 76 -10.22 -0.06 1.59
CA LEU A 76 -11.33 -0.59 2.39
C LEU A 76 -12.48 -1.05 1.49
N PRO A 77 -13.16 -2.17 1.79
CA PRO A 77 -14.16 -2.76 0.90
C PRO A 77 -15.23 -1.77 0.40
N ALA A 78 -15.73 -0.89 1.27
CA ALA A 78 -16.73 0.12 0.92
C ALA A 78 -16.23 1.16 -0.11
N TYR A 79 -14.90 1.30 -0.25
CA TYR A 79 -14.23 2.28 -1.11
C TYR A 79 -13.59 1.66 -2.37
N GLN A 80 -13.70 0.34 -2.54
CA GLN A 80 -13.21 -0.36 -3.73
C GLN A 80 -14.03 -0.02 -4.99
N SER A 81 -13.48 -0.32 -6.16
CA SER A 81 -14.08 -0.04 -7.48
C SER A 81 -14.36 1.45 -7.77
N ARG A 82 -13.72 2.36 -7.02
CA ARG A 82 -13.78 3.83 -7.20
C ARG A 82 -12.51 4.43 -7.79
N GLY A 83 -11.58 3.60 -8.29
CA GLY A 83 -10.28 4.02 -8.83
C GLY A 83 -9.21 4.35 -7.79
N ILE A 84 -9.52 4.29 -6.49
CA ILE A 84 -8.58 4.66 -5.40
C ILE A 84 -7.29 3.86 -5.45
N GLY A 85 -7.39 2.53 -5.62
CA GLY A 85 -6.20 1.67 -5.70
C GLY A 85 -5.29 2.02 -6.87
N SER A 86 -5.86 2.34 -8.04
CA SER A 86 -5.08 2.71 -9.22
C SER A 86 -4.38 4.04 -9.04
N GLU A 87 -5.04 5.01 -8.40
CA GLU A 87 -4.43 6.30 -8.10
C GLU A 87 -3.33 6.20 -7.03
N LEU A 88 -3.52 5.36 -6.01
CA LEU A 88 -2.47 5.03 -5.04
C LEU A 88 -1.23 4.46 -5.75
N MET A 89 -1.42 3.46 -6.61
CA MET A 89 -0.32 2.87 -7.38
C MET A 89 0.36 3.86 -8.31
N ARG A 90 -0.42 4.67 -9.06
CA ARG A 90 0.15 5.68 -9.96
C ARG A 90 1.07 6.63 -9.21
N ARG A 91 0.66 7.11 -8.04
CA ARG A 91 1.45 8.04 -7.23
C ARG A 91 2.67 7.35 -6.60
N VAL A 92 2.55 6.11 -6.11
CA VAL A 92 3.70 5.43 -5.49
C VAL A 92 4.77 5.04 -6.51
N LEU A 93 4.38 4.85 -7.77
CA LEU A 93 5.27 4.55 -8.89
C LEU A 93 5.89 5.80 -9.54
N GLU A 94 5.41 7.00 -9.23
CA GLU A 94 5.92 8.25 -9.82
C GLU A 94 7.42 8.43 -9.55
N GLY A 95 8.24 8.65 -10.59
CA GLY A 95 9.68 8.80 -10.41
C GLY A 95 10.46 7.48 -10.29
N CYS A 96 9.79 6.32 -10.41
CA CYS A 96 10.43 5.01 -10.26
C CYS A 96 11.15 4.54 -11.54
N GLU A 97 11.09 5.29 -12.64
CA GLU A 97 11.84 5.02 -13.87
C GLU A 97 13.37 5.01 -13.68
N ARG A 98 13.87 5.53 -12.56
CA ARG A 98 15.28 5.46 -12.16
C ARG A 98 15.68 4.11 -11.57
N PHE A 99 14.72 3.33 -11.06
CA PHE A 99 14.99 2.02 -10.49
C PHE A 99 15.14 1.01 -11.62
N TYR A 100 16.02 0.04 -11.42
CA TYR A 100 16.13 -1.12 -12.27
C TYR A 100 14.87 -2.00 -12.20
N SER A 101 14.29 -2.19 -11.00
CA SER A 101 13.05 -2.93 -10.85
C SER A 101 12.12 -2.36 -9.77
N VAL A 102 10.82 -2.50 -10.01
CA VAL A 102 9.76 -2.34 -9.01
C VAL A 102 8.86 -3.56 -9.07
N ASP A 103 8.88 -4.36 -8.01
CA ASP A 103 8.20 -5.65 -7.97
C ASP A 103 7.05 -5.67 -6.95
N LEU A 104 6.07 -6.55 -7.16
CA LEU A 104 5.03 -6.86 -6.17
C LEU A 104 4.55 -8.30 -6.33
N MET A 105 3.91 -8.83 -5.29
CA MET A 105 3.24 -10.12 -5.31
C MET A 105 1.73 -9.93 -5.35
N CYS A 106 1.05 -10.63 -6.27
CA CYS A 106 -0.41 -10.62 -6.35
C CYS A 106 -0.95 -11.97 -6.80
N ASP A 107 -2.23 -12.22 -6.53
CA ASP A 107 -2.93 -13.37 -7.08
C ASP A 107 -3.14 -13.20 -8.59
N GLU A 108 -3.16 -14.30 -9.34
CA GLU A 108 -3.29 -14.32 -10.80
C GLU A 108 -4.45 -13.43 -11.34
N PRO A 109 -5.66 -13.42 -10.72
CA PRO A 109 -6.76 -12.57 -11.18
C PRO A 109 -6.48 -11.06 -11.12
N LEU A 110 -5.48 -10.63 -10.34
CA LEU A 110 -5.09 -9.22 -10.22
C LEU A 110 -4.00 -8.82 -11.24
N GLN A 111 -3.38 -9.76 -11.95
CA GLN A 111 -2.35 -9.42 -12.94
C GLN A 111 -2.86 -8.45 -14.03
N PRO A 112 -4.07 -8.60 -14.61
CA PRO A 112 -4.59 -7.61 -15.57
C PRO A 112 -4.77 -6.21 -14.98
N TYR A 113 -5.01 -6.10 -13.67
CA TYR A 113 -5.10 -4.81 -12.99
C TYR A 113 -3.73 -4.10 -12.96
N TYR A 114 -2.66 -4.82 -12.62
CA TYR A 114 -1.30 -4.28 -12.59
C TYR A 114 -0.68 -4.11 -13.98
N ALA A 115 -1.07 -4.94 -14.96
CA ALA A 115 -0.61 -4.81 -16.35
C ALA A 115 -0.98 -3.44 -16.96
N ARG A 116 -2.15 -2.89 -16.60
CA ARG A 116 -2.57 -1.54 -17.01
C ARG A 116 -1.67 -0.42 -16.45
N LEU A 117 -0.88 -0.72 -15.42
CA LEU A 117 0.11 0.19 -14.81
C LEU A 117 1.53 -0.04 -15.38
N GLY A 118 1.67 -0.86 -16.42
CA GLY A 118 2.96 -1.16 -17.06
C GLY A 118 3.74 -2.31 -16.44
N MET A 119 3.16 -3.03 -15.48
CA MET A 119 3.82 -4.18 -14.83
C MET A 119 3.67 -5.46 -15.65
N SER A 120 4.61 -6.40 -15.50
CA SER A 120 4.59 -7.71 -16.17
C SER A 120 4.59 -8.85 -15.15
N PRO A 121 4.02 -10.03 -15.46
CA PRO A 121 4.00 -11.17 -14.55
C PRO A 121 5.40 -11.73 -14.22
N LEU A 122 5.54 -12.24 -12.99
CA LEU A 122 6.74 -12.83 -12.40
C LEU A 122 6.34 -14.05 -11.56
N THR A 123 7.20 -15.05 -11.43
CA THR A 123 7.07 -16.15 -10.44
C THR A 123 7.80 -15.79 -9.14
N GLY A 124 7.12 -15.90 -8.00
CA GLY A 124 7.68 -15.54 -6.69
C GLY A 124 7.77 -16.69 -5.69
N MET A 125 8.48 -16.44 -4.59
CA MET A 125 8.59 -17.32 -3.42
C MET A 125 8.40 -16.51 -2.13
N THR A 126 7.97 -17.14 -1.03
CA THR A 126 7.73 -16.43 0.23
C THR A 126 8.10 -17.29 1.44
N LEU A 127 8.59 -16.64 2.50
CA LEU A 127 8.73 -17.19 3.84
C LEU A 127 7.92 -16.28 4.78
N ARG A 128 6.92 -16.83 5.49
CA ARG A 128 6.02 -16.05 6.35
C ARG A 128 6.00 -16.59 7.78
N ASN A 129 6.35 -15.73 8.75
CA ASN A 129 6.18 -16.02 10.17
C ASN A 129 4.85 -15.44 10.69
N ARG A 130 3.77 -16.21 10.61
CA ARG A 130 2.43 -15.73 11.04
C ARG A 130 2.32 -15.48 12.54
N ALA A 131 3.19 -16.09 13.36
CA ALA A 131 3.21 -15.90 14.81
C ALA A 131 3.82 -14.54 15.23
N ALA A 132 4.39 -13.76 14.30
CA ALA A 132 4.89 -12.42 14.62
C ALA A 132 3.77 -11.37 14.79
N LEU A 133 2.51 -11.74 14.55
CA LEU A 133 1.34 -10.86 14.60
C LEU A 133 0.45 -11.12 15.83
N SER A 134 0.79 -12.12 16.65
CA SER A 134 0.06 -12.51 17.86
C SER A 134 0.65 -11.87 19.11
#